data_AF-A0A433Y619-F1
#
_entry.id   AF-A0A433Y619-F1
#
_cell.length_a   1.000
_cell.length_b   1.000
_cell.length_c   1.000
_cell.angle_alpha   90.00
_cell.angle_beta   90.00
_cell.angle_gamma   90.00
#
_symmetry.space_group_name_H-M   'P 1'
#
loop_
_entity.id
_entity.type
_entity.pdbx_description
1 polymer ?
#
loop_
_entity_poly.entity_id
_entity_poly.type
_entity_poly.pdbx_seq_one_letter_code
_entity_poly.pdbx_strand_id
1 'polypeptide(L)'
;MRRKGSRGKSRVKWFFGLIILLAGAYWIASVILPSREHVTPEWQSTHTQPIFANGELMDWEAVGSGDGLKLPLPVIQSVIDSNIRYEEDTKSVILTTSRKLVFLKTDEKTGKINNKPIQLSFAPEEKDGILYLPAHLLSEIYGAEIHEDAQSGTVLLLKAGDSVQNAVVQSTSGKQDSTVPLRQGNNIHTPILADMPEGTNLRILDTKDDWYYAQMDNGYTGFVQTKDVSLGELRTVPLVEQDLSPAKEKWKSKTVNLTWEAVYQVAPKPASFDAMPGVNVVSPTWFSLMDGDGNVRSKADNAYVKWAHGKGMQVWGLFSNSFEPDLTTEALSNFENRINTILQMLQYAKIFDLDGINIDYENVYTKDGDNLTQFMRELWPLAQEQGLVVSIDVTPKSNSEMWSAFLDRRALSEVVDYLIVMAYDEHWAASPVAGSVASLPWVSSSITRILEEDDVSPEKLIMAIPLYTRVWTETEKDGKTVVSSKAIGMKKAKEIIKEKKLKPQFSKETGQNYVEYSEDGALCRIWLEDEESLAKRVVLAKSFNLAGIATWTRSFASAEAWNVLSEISE
;
A
#
# COMPACT_ATOMS: atom_id res chain seq x y z
N MET A 1 48.97 13.71 92.53
CA MET A 1 47.95 13.99 91.48
C MET A 1 48.55 14.89 90.41
N ARG A 2 48.76 14.40 89.18
CA ARG A 2 49.17 15.23 88.03
C ARG A 2 48.34 14.76 86.81
N ARG A 3 47.40 15.61 86.36
CA ARG A 3 46.46 15.34 85.25
C ARG A 3 47.20 15.14 83.92
N LYS A 4 47.17 13.93 83.35
CA LYS A 4 47.51 13.66 81.94
C LYS A 4 46.27 13.98 81.07
N GLY A 5 46.21 15.20 80.54
CA GLY A 5 45.11 15.66 79.69
C GLY A 5 45.19 15.13 78.26
N SER A 6 44.19 14.35 77.88
CA SER A 6 43.44 14.41 76.61
C SER A 6 44.09 15.12 75.40
N ARG A 7 45.21 14.62 74.86
CA ARG A 7 45.74 15.05 73.55
C ARG A 7 45.41 14.11 72.38
N GLY A 8 44.92 12.89 72.66
CA GLY A 8 44.57 11.90 71.62
C GLY A 8 43.18 12.11 70.96
N LYS A 9 42.18 12.59 71.72
CA LYS A 9 40.79 12.74 71.21
C LYS A 9 40.58 13.95 70.27
N SER A 10 41.45 14.96 70.34
CA SER A 10 41.35 16.18 69.51
C SER A 10 41.83 15.95 68.07
N ARG A 11 42.91 15.19 67.88
CA ARG A 11 43.42 14.86 66.53
C ARG A 11 42.47 13.95 65.75
N VAL A 12 41.82 13.00 66.40
CA VAL A 12 40.83 12.11 65.77
C VAL A 12 39.58 12.88 65.34
N LYS A 13 39.04 13.77 66.19
CA LYS A 13 37.90 14.63 65.82
C LYS A 13 38.23 15.59 64.67
N TRP A 14 39.45 16.13 64.63
CA TRP A 14 39.92 16.97 63.53
C TRP A 14 40.07 16.18 62.22
N PHE A 15 40.56 14.94 62.28
CA PHE A 15 40.67 14.06 61.12
C PHE A 15 39.29 13.66 60.56
N PHE A 16 38.32 13.32 61.42
CA PHE A 16 36.93 13.09 61.00
C PHE A 16 36.25 14.35 60.44
N GLY A 17 36.50 15.52 61.03
CA GLY A 17 36.01 16.80 60.50
C GLY A 17 36.61 17.14 59.13
N LEU A 18 37.89 16.82 58.90
CA LEU A 18 38.55 16.98 57.61
C LEU A 18 37.97 16.00 56.56
N ILE A 19 37.70 14.74 56.94
CA ILE A 19 37.05 13.77 56.04
C ILE A 19 35.65 14.24 55.67
N ILE A 20 34.86 14.77 56.61
CA ILE A 20 33.52 15.30 56.31
C ILE A 20 33.61 16.56 55.43
N LEU A 21 34.58 17.45 55.65
CA LEU A 21 34.81 18.61 54.78
C LEU A 21 35.25 18.21 53.38
N LEU A 22 36.15 17.23 53.25
CA LEU A 22 36.59 16.70 51.96
C LEU A 22 35.47 15.94 51.26
N ALA A 23 34.66 15.17 51.99
CA ALA A 23 33.49 14.50 51.45
C ALA A 23 32.41 15.50 51.04
N GLY A 24 32.19 16.57 51.80
CA GLY A 24 31.28 17.66 51.46
C GLY A 24 31.76 18.48 50.26
N ALA A 25 33.06 18.77 50.19
CA ALA A 25 33.67 19.45 49.04
C ALA A 25 33.65 18.56 47.79
N TYR A 26 33.91 17.25 47.93
CA TYR A 26 33.77 16.28 46.85
C TYR A 26 32.32 16.15 46.39
N TRP A 27 31.36 16.11 47.31
CA TRP A 27 29.94 16.06 46.98
C TRP A 27 29.49 17.33 46.25
N ILE A 28 29.85 18.52 46.75
CA ILE A 28 29.59 19.81 46.07
C ILE A 28 30.26 19.85 44.70
N ALA A 29 31.52 19.41 44.60
CA ALA A 29 32.23 19.33 43.32
C ALA A 29 31.55 18.37 42.35
N SER A 30 31.04 17.22 42.82
CA SER A 30 30.32 16.25 41.97
C SER A 30 28.94 16.75 41.50
N VAL A 31 28.31 17.67 42.24
CA VAL A 31 27.02 18.28 41.90
C VAL A 31 27.17 19.52 41.02
N ILE A 32 28.36 20.15 40.98
CA ILE A 32 28.59 21.40 40.23
C ILE A 32 29.51 21.19 39.02
N LEU A 33 30.51 20.32 39.11
CA LEU A 33 31.48 20.12 38.03
C LEU A 33 30.96 19.11 37.00
N PRO A 34 31.15 19.40 35.70
CA PRO A 34 30.86 18.43 34.64
C PRO A 34 31.68 17.14 34.80
N SER A 35 31.07 16.02 34.42
CA SER A 35 31.80 14.74 34.34
C SER A 35 32.87 14.82 33.25
N ARG A 36 34.02 14.21 33.57
CA ARG A 36 35.18 14.00 32.69
C ARG A 36 35.39 12.53 32.34
N GLU A 37 34.45 11.68 32.73
CA GLU A 37 34.48 10.27 32.41
C GLU A 37 34.13 10.08 30.93
N HIS A 38 34.96 9.33 30.22
CA HIS A 38 34.73 8.94 28.84
C HIS A 38 34.24 7.50 28.79
N VAL A 39 33.19 7.26 28.01
CA VAL A 39 32.67 5.93 27.75
C VAL A 39 32.55 5.70 26.26
N THR A 40 32.95 4.51 25.84
CA THR A 40 32.78 4.08 24.46
C THR A 40 31.38 3.47 24.31
N PRO A 41 30.60 3.86 23.29
CA PRO A 41 29.33 3.21 23.00
C PRO A 41 29.51 1.70 22.80
N GLU A 42 28.60 0.90 23.33
CA GLU A 42 28.68 -0.57 23.28
C GLU A 42 28.83 -1.10 21.85
N TRP A 43 28.13 -0.47 20.91
CA TRP A 43 28.14 -0.86 19.49
C TRP A 43 29.53 -0.82 18.84
N GLN A 44 30.45 0.04 19.29
CA GLN A 44 31.81 0.05 18.75
C GLN A 44 32.59 -1.24 19.02
N SER A 45 32.19 -1.98 20.04
CA SER A 45 32.85 -3.24 20.41
C SER A 45 32.17 -4.47 19.80
N THR A 46 30.92 -4.32 19.36
CA THR A 46 30.09 -5.43 18.88
C THR A 46 29.84 -5.38 17.37
N HIS A 47 29.99 -4.21 16.74
CA HIS A 47 29.74 -3.97 15.33
C HIS A 47 31.03 -3.51 14.62
N THR A 48 31.29 -4.11 13.46
CA THR A 48 32.35 -3.73 12.53
C THR A 48 31.90 -2.63 11.58
N GLN A 49 30.64 -2.65 11.13
CA GLN A 49 30.11 -1.70 10.14
C GLN A 49 28.63 -1.37 10.45
N PRO A 50 28.37 -0.63 11.55
CA PRO A 50 27.02 -0.40 12.04
C PRO A 50 26.20 0.46 11.08
N ILE A 51 24.90 0.18 11.00
CA ILE A 51 23.94 0.99 10.25
C ILE A 51 23.07 1.74 11.26
N PHE A 52 22.89 3.05 11.05
CA PHE A 52 21.91 3.84 11.77
C PHE A 52 20.83 4.35 10.84
N ALA A 53 19.57 4.27 11.28
CA ALA A 53 18.44 4.92 10.63
C ALA A 53 17.71 5.78 11.65
N ASN A 54 17.44 7.04 11.30
CA ASN A 54 16.81 8.02 12.21
C ASN A 54 17.47 8.13 13.59
N GLY A 55 18.79 7.94 13.65
CA GLY A 55 19.56 8.02 14.90
C GLY A 55 19.62 6.73 15.73
N GLU A 56 18.84 5.72 15.35
CA GLU A 56 18.78 4.42 16.03
C GLU A 56 19.74 3.43 15.35
N LEU A 57 20.42 2.61 16.15
CA LEU A 57 21.27 1.52 15.65
C LEU A 57 20.39 0.37 15.16
N MET A 58 20.67 -0.13 13.97
CA MET A 58 19.98 -1.27 13.38
C MET A 58 20.65 -2.59 13.81
N ASP A 59 19.88 -3.68 13.84
CA ASP A 59 20.37 -5.00 14.29
C ASP A 59 21.38 -5.66 13.32
N TRP A 60 21.49 -5.16 12.10
CA TRP A 60 22.36 -5.71 11.06
C TRP A 60 23.41 -4.70 10.59
N GLU A 61 24.52 -5.24 10.08
CA GLU A 61 25.66 -4.47 9.61
C GLU A 61 25.63 -4.29 8.10
N ALA A 62 26.28 -3.23 7.61
CA ALA A 62 26.56 -3.10 6.19
C ALA A 62 27.77 -3.98 5.81
N VAL A 63 27.96 -4.17 4.51
CA VAL A 63 29.17 -4.83 3.98
C VAL A 63 29.72 -4.08 2.78
N GLY A 64 31.04 -4.15 2.59
CA GLY A 64 31.72 -3.42 1.52
C GLY A 64 31.96 -1.97 1.88
N SER A 65 32.43 -1.17 0.93
CA SER A 65 32.69 0.26 1.11
C SER A 65 32.66 1.00 -0.22
N GLY A 66 32.45 2.32 -0.16
CA GLY A 66 32.32 3.19 -1.32
C GLY A 66 31.26 2.68 -2.29
N ASP A 67 31.61 2.62 -3.58
CA ASP A 67 30.69 2.13 -4.62
C ASP A 67 30.22 0.68 -4.38
N GLY A 68 30.99 -0.12 -3.63
CA GLY A 68 30.71 -1.51 -3.32
C GLY A 68 29.91 -1.73 -2.04
N LEU A 69 29.47 -0.67 -1.37
CA LEU A 69 28.65 -0.74 -0.16
C LEU A 69 27.32 -1.46 -0.46
N LYS A 70 26.95 -2.39 0.42
CA LYS A 70 25.67 -3.09 0.38
C LYS A 70 24.98 -3.07 1.74
N LEU A 71 23.65 -2.99 1.72
CA LEU A 71 22.82 -3.01 2.92
C LEU A 71 22.05 -4.33 3.02
N PRO A 72 21.85 -4.86 4.23
CA PRO A 72 21.12 -6.09 4.47
C PRO A 72 19.62 -5.88 4.22
N LEU A 73 18.98 -6.82 3.54
CA LEU A 73 17.57 -6.75 3.15
C LEU A 73 16.62 -6.46 4.34
N PRO A 74 16.79 -7.05 5.54
CA PRO A 74 15.92 -6.72 6.68
C PRO A 74 15.94 -5.22 7.06
N VAL A 75 17.08 -4.55 6.94
CA VAL A 75 17.19 -3.10 7.21
C VAL A 75 16.54 -2.29 6.08
N ILE A 76 16.71 -2.73 4.84
CA ILE A 76 16.09 -2.08 3.69
C ILE A 76 14.55 -2.18 3.80
N GLN A 77 14.03 -3.35 4.19
CA GLN A 77 12.60 -3.56 4.39
C GLN A 77 12.03 -2.76 5.57
N SER A 78 12.77 -2.62 6.66
CA SER A 78 12.29 -1.87 7.83
C SER A 78 12.35 -0.35 7.64
N VAL A 79 13.33 0.15 6.86
CA VAL A 79 13.58 1.59 6.73
C VAL A 79 13.06 2.16 5.41
N ILE A 80 13.28 1.48 4.28
CA ILE A 80 13.05 2.01 2.93
C ILE A 80 11.70 1.54 2.39
N ASP A 81 11.52 0.23 2.22
CA ASP A 81 10.31 -0.33 1.61
C ASP A 81 10.11 -1.79 2.05
N SER A 82 9.09 -2.01 2.89
CA SER A 82 8.72 -3.33 3.40
C SER A 82 8.18 -4.27 2.31
N ASN A 83 7.87 -3.75 1.12
CA ASN A 83 7.32 -4.54 0.02
C ASN A 83 8.38 -5.14 -0.91
N ILE A 84 9.67 -4.89 -0.66
CA ILE A 84 10.73 -5.56 -1.41
C ILE A 84 10.62 -7.07 -1.16
N ARG A 85 10.49 -7.84 -2.23
CA ARG A 85 10.26 -9.28 -2.16
C ARG A 85 11.53 -10.03 -2.53
N TYR A 86 11.93 -10.97 -1.68
CA TYR A 86 12.93 -11.98 -1.98
C TYR A 86 12.25 -13.33 -2.15
N GLU A 87 12.46 -13.97 -3.30
CA GLU A 87 12.00 -15.33 -3.58
C GLU A 87 13.17 -16.28 -3.47
N GLU A 88 13.28 -17.00 -2.35
CA GLU A 88 14.41 -17.86 -2.01
C GLU A 88 14.63 -18.96 -3.05
N ASP A 89 13.56 -19.63 -3.49
CA ASP A 89 13.61 -20.73 -4.47
C ASP A 89 14.25 -20.32 -5.81
N THR A 90 14.00 -19.09 -6.26
CA THR A 90 14.52 -18.56 -7.53
C THR A 90 15.69 -17.61 -7.36
N LYS A 91 16.07 -17.31 -6.10
CA LYS A 91 17.04 -16.28 -5.71
C LYS A 91 16.75 -14.92 -6.34
N SER A 92 15.47 -14.60 -6.50
CA SER A 92 15.04 -13.37 -7.17
C SER A 92 14.74 -12.28 -6.17
N VAL A 93 15.18 -11.05 -6.46
CA VAL A 93 14.86 -9.85 -5.69
C VAL A 93 14.01 -8.93 -6.54
N ILE A 94 12.82 -8.59 -6.04
CA ILE A 94 11.83 -7.76 -6.73
C ILE A 94 11.64 -6.47 -5.92
N LEU A 95 11.89 -5.34 -6.55
CA LEU A 95 11.69 -4.01 -5.97
C LEU A 95 10.68 -3.26 -6.84
N THR A 96 9.71 -2.60 -6.22
CA THR A 96 8.64 -1.90 -6.93
C THR A 96 8.45 -0.50 -6.40
N THR A 97 8.36 0.45 -7.32
CA THR A 97 7.87 1.82 -7.05
C THR A 97 6.68 2.08 -7.97
N SER A 98 6.09 3.28 -7.93
CA SER A 98 5.02 3.64 -8.87
C SER A 98 5.45 3.64 -10.34
N ARG A 99 6.77 3.69 -10.62
CA ARG A 99 7.33 3.83 -11.99
C ARG A 99 8.33 2.76 -12.38
N LYS A 100 8.97 2.09 -11.41
CA LYS A 100 10.01 1.11 -11.65
C LYS A 100 9.62 -0.24 -11.06
N LEU A 101 9.65 -1.28 -11.89
CA LEU A 101 9.77 -2.66 -11.49
C LEU A 101 11.23 -3.09 -11.70
N VAL A 102 11.93 -3.40 -10.61
CA VAL A 102 13.31 -3.89 -10.65
C VAL A 102 13.31 -5.38 -10.34
N PHE A 103 13.97 -6.15 -11.19
CA PHE A 103 14.20 -7.57 -10.99
C PHE A 103 15.70 -7.86 -11.00
N LEU A 104 16.19 -8.48 -9.93
CA LEU A 104 17.58 -8.88 -9.77
C LEU A 104 17.65 -10.36 -9.39
N LYS A 105 18.84 -10.94 -9.57
CA LYS A 105 19.17 -12.26 -9.01
C LYS A 105 20.41 -12.16 -8.14
N THR A 106 20.43 -12.96 -7.07
CA THR A 106 21.62 -13.09 -6.22
C THR A 106 22.81 -13.56 -7.05
N ASP A 107 23.98 -12.98 -6.79
CA ASP A 107 25.27 -13.22 -7.44
C ASP A 107 25.33 -12.87 -8.94
N GLU A 108 24.28 -12.27 -9.50
CA GLU A 108 24.24 -11.78 -10.87
C GLU A 108 24.41 -10.26 -10.92
N LYS A 109 25.30 -9.80 -11.81
CA LYS A 109 25.46 -8.37 -12.11
C LYS A 109 24.50 -7.89 -13.19
N THR A 110 23.62 -8.74 -13.67
CA THR A 110 22.59 -8.40 -14.65
C THR A 110 21.24 -8.37 -13.96
N GLY A 111 20.43 -7.35 -14.27
CA GLY A 111 19.08 -7.23 -13.77
C GLY A 111 18.16 -6.68 -14.85
N LYS A 112 16.93 -6.36 -14.47
CA LYS A 112 15.97 -5.67 -15.33
C LYS A 112 15.34 -4.50 -14.58
N ILE A 113 15.15 -3.38 -15.27
CA ILE A 113 14.25 -2.30 -14.84
C ILE A 113 13.18 -2.16 -15.92
N ASN A 114 11.91 -2.26 -15.52
CA ASN A 114 10.75 -2.29 -16.41
C ASN A 114 10.92 -3.27 -17.57
N ASN A 115 11.37 -4.48 -17.25
CA ASN A 115 11.69 -5.56 -18.19
C ASN A 115 12.79 -5.22 -19.24
N LYS A 116 13.52 -4.11 -19.09
CA LYS A 116 14.69 -3.77 -19.90
C LYS A 116 15.96 -4.16 -19.15
N PRO A 117 16.94 -4.81 -19.81
CA PRO A 117 18.15 -5.27 -19.14
C PRO A 117 18.97 -4.09 -18.62
N ILE A 118 19.54 -4.25 -17.43
CA ILE A 118 20.48 -3.33 -16.81
C ILE A 118 21.73 -4.08 -16.35
N GLN A 119 22.85 -3.35 -16.29
CA GLN A 119 24.12 -3.85 -15.77
C GLN A 119 24.39 -3.19 -14.42
N LEU A 120 24.54 -4.00 -13.39
CA LEU A 120 24.93 -3.57 -12.05
C LEU A 120 26.45 -3.53 -11.94
N SER A 121 26.96 -2.57 -11.17
CA SER A 121 28.36 -2.54 -10.74
C SER A 121 28.68 -3.68 -9.76
N PHE A 122 27.74 -3.94 -8.86
CA PHE A 122 27.81 -4.97 -7.82
C PHE A 122 26.53 -5.79 -7.81
N ALA A 123 26.67 -7.11 -7.70
CA ALA A 123 25.51 -8.01 -7.60
C ALA A 123 24.91 -7.93 -6.18
N PRO A 124 23.61 -8.21 -6.02
CA PRO A 124 23.09 -8.69 -4.74
C PRO A 124 23.89 -9.92 -4.29
N GLU A 125 24.12 -10.06 -3.00
CA GLU A 125 24.97 -11.13 -2.46
C GLU A 125 24.35 -11.67 -1.19
N GLU A 126 24.35 -12.99 -1.03
CA GLU A 126 23.95 -13.63 0.21
C GLU A 126 25.19 -13.95 1.05
N LYS A 127 25.19 -13.48 2.30
CA LYS A 127 26.27 -13.72 3.25
C LYS A 127 25.67 -14.08 4.61
N ASP A 128 26.09 -15.23 5.14
CA ASP A 128 25.64 -15.74 6.44
C ASP A 128 24.10 -15.87 6.54
N GLY A 129 23.44 -16.22 5.43
CA GLY A 129 21.98 -16.35 5.34
C GLY A 129 21.22 -15.02 5.24
N ILE A 130 21.92 -13.90 5.06
CA ILE A 130 21.33 -12.57 4.89
C ILE A 130 21.62 -12.10 3.46
N LEU A 131 20.57 -11.67 2.76
CA LEU A 131 20.70 -11.04 1.45
C LEU A 131 21.10 -9.57 1.60
N TYR A 132 22.09 -9.14 0.82
CA TYR A 132 22.58 -7.76 0.77
C TYR A 132 22.35 -7.16 -0.61
N LEU A 133 21.82 -5.94 -0.66
CA LEU A 133 21.59 -5.20 -1.91
C LEU A 133 22.55 -4.02 -2.04
N PRO A 134 23.04 -3.71 -3.26
CA PRO A 134 23.91 -2.55 -3.50
C PRO A 134 23.27 -1.24 -3.05
N ALA A 135 23.97 -0.46 -2.22
CA ALA A 135 23.46 0.80 -1.65
C ALA A 135 23.10 1.82 -2.74
N HIS A 136 23.93 1.95 -3.78
CA HIS A 136 23.69 2.86 -4.90
C HIS A 136 22.34 2.59 -5.60
N LEU A 137 21.93 1.31 -5.71
CA LEU A 137 20.63 0.97 -6.30
C LEU A 137 19.48 1.55 -5.46
N LEU A 138 19.59 1.51 -4.14
CA LEU A 138 18.55 2.04 -3.24
C LEU A 138 18.44 3.56 -3.37
N SER A 139 19.56 4.26 -3.50
CA SER A 139 19.57 5.70 -3.80
C SER A 139 18.92 6.01 -5.16
N GLU A 140 19.20 5.22 -6.20
CA GLU A 140 18.64 5.46 -7.54
C GLU A 140 17.14 5.12 -7.67
N ILE A 141 16.69 4.06 -6.98
CA ILE A 141 15.33 3.56 -7.09
C ILE A 141 14.39 4.26 -6.11
N TYR A 142 14.84 4.46 -4.87
CA TYR A 142 14.01 4.99 -3.78
C TYR A 142 14.38 6.40 -3.34
N GLY A 143 15.46 7.00 -3.88
CA GLY A 143 15.93 8.31 -3.43
C GLY A 143 16.48 8.29 -2.01
N ALA A 144 16.87 7.11 -1.50
CA ALA A 144 17.47 6.97 -0.19
C ALA A 144 18.83 7.67 -0.14
N GLU A 145 19.08 8.40 0.93
CA GLU A 145 20.39 9.01 1.18
C GLU A 145 21.19 8.09 2.10
N ILE A 146 22.35 7.66 1.62
CA ILE A 146 23.21 6.71 2.31
C ILE A 146 24.59 7.35 2.46
N HIS A 147 24.99 7.59 3.70
CA HIS A 147 26.28 8.17 4.03
C HIS A 147 27.15 7.14 4.76
N GLU A 148 28.32 6.83 4.20
CA GLU A 148 29.34 6.00 4.85
C GLU A 148 30.46 6.89 5.39
N ASP A 149 30.75 6.80 6.68
CA ASP A 149 31.96 7.40 7.25
C ASP A 149 33.19 6.57 6.89
N ALA A 150 34.12 7.17 6.16
CA ALA A 150 35.30 6.46 5.64
C ALA A 150 36.27 5.99 6.74
N GLN A 151 36.19 6.53 7.96
CA GLN A 151 37.09 6.17 9.06
C GLN A 151 36.50 5.06 9.93
N SER A 152 35.24 5.17 10.34
CA SER A 152 34.57 4.19 11.18
C SER A 152 33.85 3.10 10.40
N GLY A 153 33.59 3.29 9.10
CA GLY A 153 32.74 2.42 8.28
C GLY A 153 31.25 2.57 8.59
N THR A 154 30.88 3.44 9.54
CA THR A 154 29.48 3.62 9.94
C THR A 154 28.63 4.07 8.77
N VAL A 155 27.47 3.45 8.60
CA VAL A 155 26.49 3.84 7.58
C VAL A 155 25.32 4.53 8.23
N LEU A 156 24.94 5.68 7.68
CA LEU A 156 23.74 6.42 8.04
C LEU A 156 22.77 6.36 6.88
N LEU A 157 21.56 5.90 7.16
CA LEU A 157 20.50 5.67 6.18
C LEU A 157 19.32 6.59 6.46
N LEU A 158 18.91 7.34 5.43
CA LEU A 158 17.72 8.17 5.43
C LEU A 158 16.85 7.80 4.22
N LYS A 159 15.55 7.66 4.43
CA LYS A 159 14.61 7.45 3.32
C LYS A 159 14.20 8.78 2.71
N ALA A 160 13.74 8.74 1.46
CA ALA A 160 13.14 9.89 0.82
C ALA A 160 11.96 10.42 1.65
N GLY A 161 11.89 11.74 1.83
CA GLY A 161 10.90 12.41 2.67
C GLY A 161 11.30 12.59 4.14
N ASP A 162 12.39 11.96 4.62
CA ASP A 162 12.87 12.21 5.98
C ASP A 162 13.32 13.66 6.15
N SER A 163 13.00 14.25 7.29
CA SER A 163 13.44 15.61 7.63
C SER A 163 14.67 15.55 8.52
N VAL A 164 15.71 16.29 8.14
CA VAL A 164 17.00 16.32 8.82
C VAL A 164 17.33 17.76 9.18
N GLN A 165 17.41 18.02 10.49
CA GLN A 165 17.92 19.28 11.00
C GLN A 165 19.45 19.19 11.08
N ASN A 166 20.13 19.80 10.10
CA ASN A 166 21.59 19.91 10.15
C ASN A 166 22.01 20.90 11.23
N ALA A 167 23.17 20.68 11.82
CA ALA A 167 23.79 21.59 12.78
C ALA A 167 25.31 21.42 12.79
N VAL A 168 25.99 22.40 13.35
CA VAL A 168 27.45 22.40 13.47
C VAL A 168 27.84 22.79 14.89
N VAL A 169 28.86 22.12 15.43
CA VAL A 169 29.43 22.47 16.74
C VAL A 169 30.11 23.84 16.66
N GLN A 170 29.73 24.75 17.55
CA GLN A 170 30.37 26.06 17.73
C GLN A 170 30.98 26.15 19.13
N SER A 171 32.28 26.46 19.23
CA SER A 171 32.91 26.56 20.54
C SER A 171 32.72 27.94 21.14
N THR A 172 32.14 27.98 22.33
CA THR A 172 31.97 29.22 23.11
C THR A 172 33.23 29.62 23.90
N SER A 173 34.30 28.81 23.88
CA SER A 173 35.46 29.00 24.77
C SER A 173 36.51 29.99 24.26
N GLY A 174 36.48 30.35 22.97
CA GLY A 174 37.44 31.27 22.33
C GLY A 174 38.89 30.78 22.31
N LYS A 175 39.17 29.52 22.69
CA LYS A 175 40.50 28.91 22.66
C LYS A 175 40.71 28.12 21.37
N GLN A 176 41.89 28.25 20.80
CA GLN A 176 42.35 27.38 19.70
C GLN A 176 42.32 25.92 20.18
N ASP A 177 41.72 25.03 19.38
CA ASP A 177 41.56 23.59 19.63
C ASP A 177 40.59 23.18 20.76
N SER A 178 39.65 24.05 21.12
CA SER A 178 38.61 23.67 22.07
C SER A 178 37.60 22.67 21.50
N THR A 179 37.23 21.66 22.29
CA THR A 179 36.21 20.67 21.97
C THR A 179 34.94 20.88 22.78
N VAL A 180 33.82 20.38 22.25
CA VAL A 180 32.51 20.35 22.90
C VAL A 180 32.15 18.89 23.20
N PRO A 181 31.79 18.54 24.44
CA PRO A 181 31.48 17.16 24.79
C PRO A 181 30.10 16.74 24.28
N LEU A 182 30.03 15.65 23.53
CA LEU A 182 28.82 14.88 23.31
C LEU A 182 28.63 13.90 24.47
N ARG A 183 27.50 13.96 25.16
CA ARG A 183 27.27 13.22 26.41
C ARG A 183 26.25 12.11 26.27
N GLN A 184 26.34 11.10 27.15
CA GLN A 184 25.39 9.98 27.14
C GLN A 184 23.98 10.40 27.57
N GLY A 185 23.84 11.43 28.41
CA GLY A 185 22.54 11.96 28.82
C GLY A 185 22.48 13.49 28.79
N ASN A 186 21.27 14.03 28.90
CA ASN A 186 20.97 15.47 28.86
C ASN A 186 21.37 16.22 30.16
N ASN A 187 22.51 15.85 30.74
CA ASN A 187 23.02 16.41 31.98
C ASN A 187 24.55 16.43 31.94
N ILE A 188 25.17 17.53 32.42
CA ILE A 188 26.62 17.73 32.45
C ILE A 188 27.37 16.69 33.29
N HIS A 189 26.69 15.99 34.19
CA HIS A 189 27.28 14.96 35.04
C HIS A 189 27.29 13.57 34.39
N THR A 190 26.69 13.41 33.22
CA THR A 190 26.74 12.14 32.48
C THR A 190 28.07 11.99 31.73
N PRO A 191 28.53 10.75 31.50
CA PRO A 191 29.75 10.47 30.76
C PRO A 191 29.77 11.09 29.36
N ILE A 192 30.97 11.35 28.88
CA ILE A 192 31.27 11.89 27.54
C ILE A 192 31.44 10.70 26.59
N LEU A 193 30.71 10.74 25.48
CA LEU A 193 30.83 9.78 24.38
C LEU A 193 31.92 10.21 23.40
N ALA A 194 31.98 11.50 23.07
CA ALA A 194 32.97 12.06 22.16
C ALA A 194 33.29 13.52 22.51
N ASP A 195 34.54 13.92 22.30
CA ASP A 195 34.96 15.32 22.30
C ASP A 195 34.93 15.84 20.86
N MET A 196 33.98 16.72 20.56
CA MET A 196 33.73 17.20 19.20
C MET A 196 34.51 18.49 18.94
N PRO A 197 35.41 18.53 17.94
CA PRO A 197 36.02 19.79 17.50
C PRO A 197 34.97 20.79 17.00
N GLU A 198 35.29 22.08 17.08
CA GLU A 198 34.51 23.12 16.39
C GLU A 198 34.42 22.81 14.89
N GLY A 199 33.24 23.00 14.31
CA GLY A 199 32.96 22.64 12.92
C GLY A 199 32.47 21.20 12.71
N THR A 200 32.39 20.37 13.76
CA THR A 200 31.84 19.01 13.64
C THR A 200 30.38 19.07 13.20
N ASN A 201 30.04 18.34 12.13
CA ASN A 201 28.68 18.21 11.62
C ASN A 201 27.83 17.35 12.56
N LEU A 202 26.58 17.78 12.74
CA LEU A 202 25.59 17.11 13.56
C LEU A 202 24.25 17.05 12.83
N ARG A 203 23.49 16.00 13.12
CA ARG A 203 22.05 15.91 12.85
C ARG A 203 21.32 16.01 14.17
N ILE A 204 20.40 16.95 14.29
CA ILE A 204 19.56 17.07 15.50
C ILE A 204 18.36 16.14 15.34
N LEU A 205 18.22 15.20 16.26
CA LEU A 205 17.18 14.18 16.27
C LEU A 205 16.03 14.56 17.22
N ASP A 206 16.37 15.21 18.33
CA ASP A 206 15.39 15.69 19.32
C ASP A 206 15.93 16.89 20.10
N THR A 207 15.05 17.65 20.74
CA THR A 207 15.39 18.77 21.63
C THR A 207 14.74 18.58 22.98
N LYS A 208 15.56 18.60 24.04
CA LYS A 208 15.10 18.44 25.43
C LYS A 208 15.74 19.49 26.32
N ASP A 209 14.93 20.44 26.78
CA ASP A 209 15.36 21.60 27.57
C ASP A 209 16.50 22.36 26.85
N ASP A 210 17.65 22.55 27.51
CA ASP A 210 18.84 23.19 26.96
C ASP A 210 19.80 22.20 26.25
N TRP A 211 19.29 21.05 25.81
CA TRP A 211 20.09 20.02 25.14
C TRP A 211 19.47 19.59 23.82
N TYR A 212 20.34 19.42 22.82
CA TYR A 212 20.02 18.67 21.62
C TYR A 212 20.44 17.23 21.78
N TYR A 213 19.57 16.29 21.38
CA TYR A 213 19.98 14.92 21.07
C TYR A 213 20.45 14.91 19.61
N ALA A 214 21.74 14.65 19.40
CA ALA A 214 22.41 14.85 18.14
C ALA A 214 23.26 13.64 17.74
N GLN A 215 23.33 13.39 16.43
CA GLN A 215 24.14 12.33 15.83
C GLN A 215 25.26 12.91 14.96
N MET A 216 26.49 12.43 15.19
CA MET A 216 27.68 12.70 14.37
C MET A 216 27.71 11.83 13.10
N ASP A 217 28.51 12.22 12.11
CA ASP A 217 28.69 11.48 10.84
C ASP A 217 29.23 10.04 11.02
N ASN A 218 29.98 9.80 12.09
CA ASN A 218 30.54 8.49 12.44
C ASN A 218 29.58 7.62 13.32
N GLY A 219 28.35 8.05 13.53
CA GLY A 219 27.31 7.30 14.28
C GLY A 219 27.26 7.54 15.78
N TYR A 220 28.18 8.34 16.35
CA TYR A 220 28.04 8.73 17.76
C TYR A 220 26.78 9.58 17.95
N THR A 221 25.85 9.06 18.76
CA THR A 221 24.60 9.76 19.09
C THR A 221 24.54 10.04 20.59
N GLY A 222 24.28 11.30 20.96
CA GLY A 222 24.25 11.72 22.35
C GLY A 222 23.70 13.13 22.54
N PHE A 223 23.87 13.69 23.72
CA PHE A 223 23.37 15.01 24.10
C PHE A 223 24.47 16.07 24.08
N VAL A 224 24.17 17.22 23.47
CA VAL A 224 25.04 18.40 23.43
C VAL A 224 24.24 19.64 23.83
N GLN A 225 24.87 20.61 24.50
CA GLN A 225 24.19 21.83 24.93
C GLN A 225 23.83 22.72 23.75
N THR A 226 22.63 23.28 23.75
CA THR A 226 22.11 24.12 22.67
C THR A 226 23.01 25.33 22.38
N LYS A 227 23.62 25.91 23.42
CA LYS A 227 24.53 27.07 23.30
C LYS A 227 25.82 26.76 22.50
N ASP A 228 26.24 25.49 22.46
CA ASP A 228 27.49 25.05 21.81
C ASP A 228 27.21 24.47 20.40
N VAL A 229 26.00 24.67 19.88
CA VAL A 229 25.57 24.20 18.57
C VAL A 229 24.92 25.35 17.79
N SER A 230 25.33 25.52 16.54
CA SER A 230 24.63 26.37 15.58
C SER A 230 23.74 25.51 14.71
N LEU A 231 22.42 25.76 14.73
CA LEU A 231 21.49 25.10 13.81
C LEU A 231 21.77 25.56 12.38
N GLY A 232 21.81 24.60 11.47
CA GLY A 232 21.85 24.81 10.04
C GLY A 232 20.47 24.72 9.41
N GLU A 233 20.44 24.40 8.12
CA GLU A 233 19.20 24.22 7.35
C GLU A 233 18.45 22.96 7.81
N LEU A 234 17.15 23.12 8.05
CA LEU A 234 16.22 21.99 8.08
C LEU A 234 15.93 21.61 6.63
N ARG A 235 16.42 20.44 6.22
CA ARG A 235 16.18 19.92 4.87
C ARG A 235 15.33 18.67 4.91
N THR A 236 14.63 18.40 3.83
CA THR A 236 13.93 17.13 3.60
C THR A 236 14.68 16.37 2.52
N VAL A 237 14.91 15.08 2.73
CA VAL A 237 15.47 14.20 1.68
C VAL A 237 14.51 14.25 0.49
N PRO A 238 14.97 14.65 -0.71
CA PRO A 238 14.08 14.84 -1.86
C PRO A 238 13.27 13.58 -2.15
N LEU A 239 11.96 13.74 -2.32
CA LEU A 239 11.13 12.67 -2.87
C LEU A 239 11.59 12.38 -4.30
N VAL A 240 11.65 11.10 -4.67
CA VAL A 240 11.77 10.73 -6.08
C VAL A 240 10.52 11.25 -6.77
N GLU A 241 10.70 12.19 -7.71
CA GLU A 241 9.58 12.82 -8.41
C GLU A 241 8.78 11.74 -9.15
N GLN A 242 7.52 11.58 -8.75
CA GLN A 242 6.58 10.67 -9.37
C GLN A 242 5.60 11.51 -10.19
N ASP A 243 5.97 11.87 -11.42
CA ASP A 243 5.01 12.43 -12.35
C ASP A 243 3.79 11.51 -12.43
N LEU A 244 2.59 12.03 -12.62
CA LEU A 244 1.41 11.21 -12.92
C LEU A 244 1.54 10.66 -14.35
N SER A 245 1.03 9.46 -14.63
CA SER A 245 0.98 9.00 -16.03
C SER A 245 0.08 9.94 -16.83
N PRO A 246 0.33 10.12 -18.14
CA PRO A 246 -0.58 10.90 -18.98
C PRO A 246 -2.05 10.45 -18.91
N ALA A 247 -2.28 9.15 -18.69
CA ALA A 247 -3.60 8.59 -18.42
C ALA A 247 -4.19 9.13 -17.11
N LYS A 248 -3.42 9.03 -16.02
CA LYS A 248 -3.86 9.51 -14.72
C LYS A 248 -4.13 11.01 -14.72
N GLU A 249 -3.32 11.81 -15.41
CA GLU A 249 -3.59 13.25 -15.61
C GLU A 249 -4.89 13.49 -16.39
N LYS A 250 -5.16 12.70 -17.45
CA LYS A 250 -6.39 12.81 -18.25
C LYS A 250 -7.66 12.42 -17.47
N TRP A 251 -7.53 11.61 -16.43
CA TRP A 251 -8.64 11.06 -15.64
C TRP A 251 -8.81 11.64 -14.24
N LYS A 252 -7.82 12.37 -13.75
CA LYS A 252 -7.80 12.97 -12.40
C LYS A 252 -9.05 13.79 -12.05
N SER A 253 -9.73 14.35 -13.05
CA SER A 253 -10.93 15.19 -12.86
C SER A 253 -12.21 14.59 -13.43
N LYS A 254 -12.23 13.30 -13.78
CA LYS A 254 -13.40 12.65 -14.39
C LYS A 254 -14.00 11.61 -13.45
N THR A 255 -15.30 11.71 -13.23
CA THR A 255 -16.07 10.67 -12.55
C THR A 255 -16.25 9.47 -13.47
N VAL A 256 -15.89 8.28 -13.01
CA VAL A 256 -16.00 7.05 -13.79
C VAL A 256 -17.45 6.58 -13.84
N ASN A 257 -17.94 6.26 -15.03
CA ASN A 257 -19.18 5.53 -15.25
C ASN A 257 -18.87 4.35 -16.16
N LEU A 258 -18.59 3.22 -15.52
CA LEU A 258 -18.12 1.99 -16.14
C LEU A 258 -19.26 1.00 -16.34
N THR A 259 -19.23 0.24 -17.42
CA THR A 259 -20.04 -0.98 -17.54
C THR A 259 -19.21 -2.16 -18.01
N TRP A 260 -19.35 -3.29 -17.33
CA TRP A 260 -18.71 -4.52 -17.78
C TRP A 260 -19.51 -5.16 -18.92
N GLU A 261 -18.79 -5.77 -19.85
CA GLU A 261 -19.35 -6.66 -20.86
C GLU A 261 -18.86 -8.09 -20.60
N ALA A 262 -19.77 -8.96 -20.20
CA ALA A 262 -19.47 -10.38 -19.98
C ALA A 262 -19.22 -11.11 -21.31
N VAL A 263 -17.97 -11.22 -21.73
CA VAL A 263 -17.57 -11.91 -22.97
C VAL A 263 -17.18 -13.37 -22.69
N TYR A 264 -18.19 -14.24 -22.70
CA TYR A 264 -17.98 -15.68 -22.55
C TYR A 264 -17.50 -16.33 -23.85
N GLN A 265 -18.41 -16.79 -24.70
CA GLN A 265 -18.07 -17.46 -25.97
C GLN A 265 -18.38 -16.62 -27.21
N VAL A 266 -19.37 -15.73 -27.10
CA VAL A 266 -19.85 -14.94 -28.23
C VAL A 266 -19.31 -13.52 -28.11
N ALA A 267 -18.61 -13.07 -29.15
CA ALA A 267 -18.13 -11.70 -29.21
C ALA A 267 -19.32 -10.72 -29.20
N PRO A 268 -19.26 -9.65 -28.40
CA PRO A 268 -20.26 -8.59 -28.40
C PRO A 268 -20.38 -7.97 -29.80
N LYS A 269 -21.58 -7.50 -30.15
CA LYS A 269 -21.84 -6.81 -31.42
C LYS A 269 -22.29 -5.38 -31.14
N PRO A 270 -21.36 -4.42 -31.03
CA PRO A 270 -21.72 -3.07 -30.60
C PRO A 270 -22.71 -2.34 -31.52
N ALA A 271 -22.79 -2.75 -32.79
CA ALA A 271 -23.79 -2.24 -33.73
C ALA A 271 -25.24 -2.49 -33.30
N SER A 272 -25.49 -3.46 -32.40
CA SER A 272 -26.83 -3.75 -31.87
C SER A 272 -27.05 -3.19 -30.46
N PHE A 273 -26.13 -2.39 -29.93
CA PHE A 273 -26.28 -1.84 -28.58
C PHE A 273 -27.20 -0.63 -28.58
N ASP A 274 -28.05 -0.56 -27.56
CA ASP A 274 -28.81 0.65 -27.26
C ASP A 274 -27.85 1.78 -26.82
N ALA A 275 -28.33 3.01 -26.86
CA ALA A 275 -27.57 4.15 -26.37
C ALA A 275 -27.31 4.00 -24.85
N MET A 276 -26.08 4.32 -24.44
CA MET A 276 -25.64 4.26 -23.04
C MET A 276 -25.17 5.65 -22.59
N PRO A 277 -26.08 6.64 -22.47
CA PRO A 277 -25.70 7.98 -22.00
C PRO A 277 -24.95 7.91 -20.66
N GLY A 278 -23.96 8.79 -20.50
CA GLY A 278 -23.12 8.88 -19.30
C GLY A 278 -21.98 7.86 -19.22
N VAL A 279 -22.09 6.69 -19.85
CA VAL A 279 -21.01 5.69 -19.85
C VAL A 279 -19.77 6.25 -20.54
N ASN A 280 -18.65 6.24 -19.82
CA ASN A 280 -17.37 6.74 -20.32
C ASN A 280 -16.26 5.68 -20.29
N VAL A 281 -16.53 4.49 -19.70
CA VAL A 281 -15.65 3.33 -19.73
C VAL A 281 -16.45 2.07 -20.02
N VAL A 282 -15.95 1.23 -20.92
CA VAL A 282 -16.45 -0.14 -21.15
C VAL A 282 -15.36 -1.15 -20.77
N SER A 283 -15.75 -2.19 -20.04
CA SER A 283 -14.83 -3.21 -19.52
C SER A 283 -15.20 -4.63 -19.97
N PRO A 284 -14.79 -5.05 -21.16
CA PRO A 284 -15.09 -6.39 -21.66
C PRO A 284 -14.13 -7.46 -21.09
N THR A 285 -14.67 -8.62 -20.70
CA THR A 285 -13.89 -9.81 -20.26
C THR A 285 -13.06 -10.41 -21.40
N TRP A 286 -11.91 -9.80 -21.69
CA TRP A 286 -11.11 -10.13 -22.87
C TRP A 286 -9.90 -10.99 -22.58
N PHE A 287 -9.36 -10.93 -21.37
CA PHE A 287 -8.20 -11.71 -20.99
C PHE A 287 -8.58 -12.77 -19.98
N SER A 288 -7.99 -13.96 -20.11
CA SER A 288 -8.18 -15.02 -19.12
C SER A 288 -6.92 -15.85 -18.93
N LEU A 289 -6.63 -16.20 -17.67
CA LEU A 289 -5.57 -17.15 -17.33
C LEU A 289 -5.83 -18.51 -17.99
N MET A 290 -4.81 -19.08 -18.63
CA MET A 290 -4.90 -20.38 -19.31
C MET A 290 -4.32 -21.54 -18.50
N ASP A 291 -3.26 -21.28 -17.74
CA ASP A 291 -2.48 -22.29 -17.04
C ASP A 291 -1.65 -21.66 -15.90
N GLY A 292 -0.97 -22.52 -15.12
CA GLY A 292 -0.10 -22.11 -14.02
C GLY A 292 1.22 -21.44 -14.42
N ASP A 293 1.59 -21.46 -15.71
CA ASP A 293 2.79 -20.77 -16.21
C ASP A 293 2.50 -19.28 -16.51
N GLY A 294 1.25 -18.84 -16.33
CA GLY A 294 0.84 -17.46 -16.56
C GLY A 294 0.51 -17.12 -18.02
N ASN A 295 0.14 -18.11 -18.84
CA ASN A 295 -0.27 -17.83 -20.21
C ASN A 295 -1.65 -17.17 -20.27
N VAL A 296 -1.80 -16.19 -21.17
CA VAL A 296 -3.02 -15.37 -21.27
C VAL A 296 -3.72 -15.58 -22.59
N ARG A 297 -4.98 -16.00 -22.53
CA ARG A 297 -5.89 -16.01 -23.69
C ARG A 297 -6.44 -14.61 -23.91
N SER A 298 -6.47 -14.17 -25.16
CA SER A 298 -7.14 -12.93 -25.55
C SER A 298 -8.36 -13.18 -26.45
N LYS A 299 -9.45 -12.46 -26.15
CA LYS A 299 -10.67 -12.33 -26.97
C LYS A 299 -10.88 -10.89 -27.44
N ALA A 300 -9.86 -10.04 -27.32
CA ALA A 300 -9.98 -8.62 -27.64
C ALA A 300 -10.32 -8.40 -29.12
N ASP A 301 -11.11 -7.35 -29.38
CA ASP A 301 -11.64 -7.05 -30.70
C ASP A 301 -11.43 -5.56 -31.05
N ASN A 302 -10.62 -5.30 -32.07
CA ASN A 302 -10.33 -3.95 -32.54
C ASN A 302 -11.57 -3.22 -33.08
N ALA A 303 -12.58 -3.95 -33.60
CA ALA A 303 -13.84 -3.33 -34.03
C ALA A 303 -14.63 -2.78 -32.83
N TYR A 304 -14.60 -3.50 -31.70
CA TYR A 304 -15.19 -3.03 -30.45
C TYR A 304 -14.45 -1.80 -29.91
N VAL A 305 -13.11 -1.83 -29.89
CA VAL A 305 -12.30 -0.68 -29.44
C VAL A 305 -12.60 0.57 -30.26
N LYS A 306 -12.57 0.48 -31.59
CA LYS A 306 -12.90 1.60 -32.48
C LYS A 306 -14.31 2.14 -32.27
N TRP A 307 -15.28 1.27 -32.01
CA TRP A 307 -16.63 1.70 -31.68
C TRP A 307 -16.66 2.48 -30.35
N ALA A 308 -15.98 1.97 -29.32
CA ALA A 308 -15.95 2.61 -28.00
C ALA A 308 -15.28 3.99 -28.07
N HIS A 309 -14.08 4.05 -28.66
CA HIS A 309 -13.35 5.30 -28.89
C HIS A 309 -14.14 6.29 -29.76
N GLY A 310 -14.83 5.81 -30.80
CA GLY A 310 -15.70 6.63 -31.65
C GLY A 310 -16.90 7.24 -30.91
N LYS A 311 -17.22 6.73 -29.71
CA LYS A 311 -18.22 7.28 -28.78
C LYS A 311 -17.58 8.09 -27.65
N GLY A 312 -16.26 8.26 -27.64
CA GLY A 312 -15.53 8.95 -26.58
C GLY A 312 -15.36 8.15 -25.30
N MET A 313 -15.65 6.84 -25.33
CA MET A 313 -15.46 5.93 -24.20
C MET A 313 -14.05 5.35 -24.21
N GLN A 314 -13.53 5.03 -23.04
CA GLN A 314 -12.34 4.21 -22.89
C GLN A 314 -12.65 2.72 -22.86
N VAL A 315 -11.65 1.91 -23.20
CA VAL A 315 -11.71 0.46 -23.08
C VAL A 315 -10.71 -0.02 -22.05
N TRP A 316 -11.22 -0.56 -20.93
CA TRP A 316 -10.41 -1.21 -19.91
C TRP A 316 -10.55 -2.72 -20.09
N GLY A 317 -9.53 -3.40 -20.62
CA GLY A 317 -9.63 -4.83 -20.87
C GLY A 317 -9.66 -5.61 -19.56
N LEU A 318 -10.75 -6.34 -19.29
CA LEU A 318 -10.86 -7.14 -18.08
C LEU A 318 -10.06 -8.45 -18.23
N PHE A 319 -9.22 -8.73 -17.25
CA PHE A 319 -8.51 -9.99 -17.04
C PHE A 319 -9.20 -10.80 -15.95
N SER A 320 -9.55 -12.06 -16.25
CA SER A 320 -10.11 -13.00 -15.29
C SER A 320 -9.14 -14.15 -15.02
N ASN A 321 -9.06 -14.61 -13.77
CA ASN A 321 -8.36 -15.85 -13.42
C ASN A 321 -9.17 -17.13 -13.77
N SER A 322 -10.25 -16.99 -14.54
CA SER A 322 -11.15 -18.08 -14.92
C SER A 322 -11.86 -18.75 -13.73
N PHE A 323 -11.83 -18.15 -12.54
CA PHE A 323 -12.35 -18.73 -11.28
C PHE A 323 -11.64 -20.02 -10.82
N GLU A 324 -10.45 -20.31 -11.36
CA GLU A 324 -9.70 -21.55 -11.09
C GLU A 324 -8.61 -21.30 -10.00
N PRO A 325 -8.83 -21.72 -8.74
CA PRO A 325 -7.96 -21.38 -7.61
C PRO A 325 -6.58 -22.06 -7.68
N ASP A 326 -6.53 -23.30 -8.16
CA ASP A 326 -5.28 -24.05 -8.27
C ASP A 326 -4.38 -23.44 -9.35
N LEU A 327 -4.95 -23.11 -10.52
CA LEU A 327 -4.22 -22.38 -11.57
C LEU A 327 -3.76 -21.00 -11.08
N THR A 328 -4.58 -20.33 -10.27
CA THR A 328 -4.22 -19.06 -9.66
C THR A 328 -3.02 -19.19 -8.72
N THR A 329 -2.99 -20.23 -7.88
CA THR A 329 -1.86 -20.53 -6.99
C THR A 329 -0.57 -20.65 -7.79
N GLU A 330 -0.58 -21.47 -8.85
CA GLU A 330 0.60 -21.73 -9.68
C GLU A 330 1.05 -20.47 -10.43
N ALA A 331 0.12 -19.73 -11.05
CA ALA A 331 0.42 -18.54 -11.84
C ALA A 331 0.95 -17.37 -11.00
N LEU A 332 0.58 -17.29 -9.72
CA LEU A 332 1.03 -16.23 -8.82
C LEU A 332 2.29 -16.63 -8.00
N SER A 333 2.69 -17.90 -8.04
CA SER A 333 3.69 -18.48 -7.12
C SER A 333 5.06 -17.82 -7.13
N ASN A 334 5.53 -17.31 -8.28
CA ASN A 334 6.86 -16.73 -8.45
C ASN A 334 6.87 -15.60 -9.49
N PHE A 335 7.94 -14.81 -9.49
CA PHE A 335 8.08 -13.65 -10.37
C PHE A 335 7.96 -14.01 -11.86
N GLU A 336 8.54 -15.12 -12.31
CA GLU A 336 8.54 -15.48 -13.74
C GLU A 336 7.13 -15.79 -14.25
N ASN A 337 6.28 -16.44 -13.44
CA ASN A 337 4.88 -16.72 -13.82
C ASN A 337 4.02 -15.43 -13.80
N ARG A 338 4.20 -14.59 -12.78
CA ARG A 338 3.50 -13.30 -12.67
C ARG A 338 3.87 -12.38 -13.83
N ILE A 339 5.17 -12.22 -14.11
CA ILE A 339 5.64 -11.33 -15.18
C ILE A 339 5.23 -11.85 -16.57
N ASN A 340 5.15 -13.17 -16.76
CA ASN A 340 4.63 -13.75 -18.01
C ASN A 340 3.19 -13.30 -18.27
N THR A 341 2.32 -13.41 -17.25
CA THR A 341 0.92 -12.94 -17.31
C THR A 341 0.86 -11.44 -17.62
N ILE A 342 1.60 -10.62 -16.87
CA ILE A 342 1.62 -9.16 -17.01
C ILE A 342 2.06 -8.74 -18.41
N LEU A 343 3.17 -9.30 -18.93
CA LEU A 343 3.70 -8.90 -20.23
C LEU A 343 2.78 -9.27 -21.38
N GLN A 344 2.12 -10.44 -21.33
CA GLN A 344 1.14 -10.83 -22.36
C GLN A 344 -0.07 -9.90 -22.34
N MET A 345 -0.63 -9.60 -21.16
CA MET A 345 -1.73 -8.64 -21.00
C MET A 345 -1.39 -7.26 -21.55
N LEU A 346 -0.23 -6.71 -21.16
CA LEU A 346 0.21 -5.39 -21.62
C LEU A 346 0.53 -5.37 -23.11
N GLN A 347 1.04 -6.47 -23.67
CA GLN A 347 1.22 -6.60 -25.11
C GLN A 347 -0.12 -6.54 -25.85
N TYR A 348 -1.14 -7.26 -25.36
CA TYR A 348 -2.48 -7.16 -25.94
C TYR A 348 -3.06 -5.76 -25.78
N ALA A 349 -2.92 -5.13 -24.61
CA ALA A 349 -3.37 -3.77 -24.38
C ALA A 349 -2.83 -2.80 -25.43
N LYS A 350 -1.52 -2.90 -25.73
CA LYS A 350 -0.87 -2.12 -26.77
C LYS A 350 -1.35 -2.47 -28.19
N ILE A 351 -1.52 -3.74 -28.53
CA ILE A 351 -1.96 -4.18 -29.87
C ILE A 351 -3.37 -3.68 -30.19
N PHE A 352 -4.25 -3.69 -29.20
CA PHE A 352 -5.66 -3.31 -29.36
C PHE A 352 -5.93 -1.85 -29.02
N ASP A 353 -4.91 -1.05 -28.68
CA ASP A 353 -5.04 0.37 -28.31
C ASP A 353 -5.99 0.57 -27.11
N LEU A 354 -5.79 -0.25 -26.07
CA LEU A 354 -6.59 -0.16 -24.85
C LEU A 354 -6.14 1.04 -24.00
N ASP A 355 -7.09 1.54 -23.21
CA ASP A 355 -6.86 2.68 -22.31
C ASP A 355 -6.56 2.25 -20.87
N GLY A 356 -6.88 1.00 -20.53
CA GLY A 356 -6.69 0.47 -19.20
C GLY A 356 -6.83 -1.04 -19.12
N ILE A 357 -6.59 -1.57 -17.93
CA ILE A 357 -6.72 -2.97 -17.57
C ILE A 357 -7.55 -3.04 -16.29
N ASN A 358 -8.55 -3.93 -16.28
CA ASN A 358 -9.33 -4.25 -15.11
C ASN A 358 -8.99 -5.66 -14.64
N ILE A 359 -8.50 -5.82 -13.42
CA ILE A 359 -8.11 -7.12 -12.87
C ILE A 359 -9.26 -7.71 -12.07
N ASP A 360 -9.63 -8.95 -12.38
CA ASP A 360 -10.74 -9.68 -11.77
C ASP A 360 -10.27 -11.07 -11.34
N TYR A 361 -9.66 -11.13 -10.15
CA TYR A 361 -9.28 -12.39 -9.50
C TYR A 361 -10.37 -12.78 -8.51
N GLU A 362 -11.10 -13.83 -8.82
CA GLU A 362 -12.16 -14.39 -7.96
C GLU A 362 -11.82 -15.84 -7.58
N ASN A 363 -12.40 -16.31 -6.46
CA ASN A 363 -12.19 -17.68 -5.99
C ASN A 363 -10.69 -18.00 -5.76
N VAL A 364 -10.01 -17.18 -4.94
CA VAL A 364 -8.57 -17.29 -4.67
C VAL A 364 -8.33 -17.75 -3.24
N TYR A 365 -7.41 -18.69 -3.01
CA TYR A 365 -7.09 -19.09 -1.64
C TYR A 365 -6.46 -17.93 -0.85
N THR A 366 -6.80 -17.79 0.43
CA THR A 366 -6.25 -16.73 1.29
C THR A 366 -4.72 -16.74 1.35
N LYS A 367 -4.08 -17.92 1.25
CA LYS A 367 -2.61 -18.05 1.21
C LYS A 367 -1.96 -17.32 0.02
N ASP A 368 -2.72 -17.06 -1.05
CA ASP A 368 -2.25 -16.42 -2.28
C ASP A 368 -2.57 -14.92 -2.34
N GLY A 369 -3.20 -14.36 -1.29
CA GLY A 369 -3.53 -12.93 -1.20
C GLY A 369 -2.31 -12.03 -1.35
N ASP A 370 -1.22 -12.33 -0.63
CA ASP A 370 0.04 -11.58 -0.73
C ASP A 370 0.66 -11.70 -2.14
N ASN A 371 0.46 -12.83 -2.82
CA ASN A 371 0.92 -13.02 -4.19
C ASN A 371 0.10 -12.21 -5.19
N LEU A 372 -1.21 -12.05 -4.96
CA LEU A 372 -2.06 -11.15 -5.76
C LEU A 372 -1.66 -9.69 -5.55
N THR A 373 -1.44 -9.25 -4.30
CA THR A 373 -0.93 -7.90 -4.02
C THR A 373 0.41 -7.68 -4.72
N GLN A 374 1.33 -8.64 -4.63
CA GLN A 374 2.62 -8.58 -5.33
C GLN A 374 2.46 -8.49 -6.85
N PHE A 375 1.56 -9.27 -7.46
CA PHE A 375 1.23 -9.17 -8.88
C PHE A 375 0.81 -7.75 -9.27
N MET A 376 -0.02 -7.10 -8.45
CA MET A 376 -0.43 -5.71 -8.69
C MET A 376 0.73 -4.73 -8.54
N ARG A 377 1.63 -4.93 -7.56
CA ARG A 377 2.86 -4.12 -7.41
C ARG A 377 3.76 -4.20 -8.64
N GLU A 378 3.80 -5.36 -9.30
CA GLU A 378 4.60 -5.60 -10.51
C GLU A 378 3.92 -5.07 -11.79
N LEU A 379 2.59 -5.24 -11.91
CA LEU A 379 1.79 -4.77 -13.03
C LEU A 379 1.81 -3.24 -13.12
N TRP A 380 1.62 -2.58 -11.98
CA TRP A 380 1.39 -1.15 -11.88
C TRP A 380 2.43 -0.27 -12.61
N PRO A 381 3.75 -0.33 -12.28
CA PRO A 381 4.75 0.50 -12.95
C PRO A 381 4.83 0.25 -14.46
N LEU A 382 4.64 -0.99 -14.91
CA LEU A 382 4.68 -1.35 -16.33
C LEU A 382 3.46 -0.83 -17.08
N ALA A 383 2.27 -0.89 -16.48
CA ALA A 383 1.05 -0.31 -17.04
C ALA A 383 1.14 1.22 -17.10
N GLN A 384 1.68 1.85 -16.05
CA GLN A 384 1.89 3.29 -15.98
C GLN A 384 2.88 3.81 -17.04
N GLU A 385 3.91 3.04 -17.41
CA GLU A 385 4.83 3.37 -18.52
C GLU A 385 4.10 3.39 -19.88
N GLN A 386 3.05 2.59 -20.03
CA GLN A 386 2.21 2.58 -21.24
C GLN A 386 1.07 3.59 -21.21
N GLY A 387 0.92 4.33 -20.10
CA GLY A 387 -0.20 5.27 -19.92
C GLY A 387 -1.54 4.55 -19.83
N LEU A 388 -1.59 3.36 -19.22
CA LEU A 388 -2.82 2.62 -18.96
C LEU A 388 -3.36 2.94 -17.57
N VAL A 389 -4.68 3.03 -17.45
CA VAL A 389 -5.39 2.99 -16.16
C VAL A 389 -5.38 1.55 -15.63
N VAL A 390 -5.16 1.35 -14.33
CA VAL A 390 -5.30 0.03 -13.70
C VAL A 390 -6.38 0.05 -12.64
N SER A 391 -7.37 -0.83 -12.78
CA SER A 391 -8.35 -1.12 -11.75
C SER A 391 -8.30 -2.58 -11.32
N ILE A 392 -8.78 -2.86 -10.11
CA ILE A 392 -9.01 -4.23 -9.63
C ILE A 392 -10.39 -4.33 -8.99
N ASP A 393 -11.10 -5.39 -9.32
CA ASP A 393 -12.40 -5.73 -8.74
C ASP A 393 -12.17 -6.34 -7.34
N VAL A 394 -12.89 -5.82 -6.36
CA VAL A 394 -12.84 -6.30 -4.97
C VAL A 394 -14.24 -6.53 -4.44
N THR A 395 -14.39 -7.51 -3.55
CA THR A 395 -15.67 -7.81 -2.92
C THR A 395 -15.92 -6.91 -1.70
N PRO A 396 -17.15 -6.83 -1.18
CA PRO A 396 -17.41 -6.34 0.17
C PRO A 396 -16.65 -7.15 1.23
N LYS A 397 -16.20 -6.49 2.31
CA LYS A 397 -15.44 -7.16 3.38
C LYS A 397 -16.27 -8.28 4.04
N SER A 398 -15.76 -9.50 3.98
CA SER A 398 -16.25 -10.64 4.77
C SER A 398 -15.12 -11.60 5.14
N ASN A 399 -15.42 -12.55 6.03
CA ASN A 399 -14.50 -13.62 6.43
C ASN A 399 -14.55 -14.84 5.48
N SER A 400 -15.25 -14.73 4.35
CA SER A 400 -15.28 -15.80 3.37
C SER A 400 -13.91 -15.94 2.73
N GLU A 401 -13.28 -17.11 2.96
CA GLU A 401 -11.90 -17.41 2.59
C GLU A 401 -11.62 -17.04 1.13
N MET A 402 -12.30 -17.70 0.20
CA MET A 402 -12.03 -17.59 -1.23
C MET A 402 -12.77 -16.45 -1.93
N TRP A 403 -13.55 -15.66 -1.20
CA TRP A 403 -14.35 -14.57 -1.78
C TRP A 403 -13.86 -13.18 -1.33
N SER A 404 -13.37 -13.02 -0.10
CA SER A 404 -12.98 -11.70 0.41
C SER A 404 -11.72 -11.70 1.28
N ALA A 405 -11.42 -12.78 1.99
CA ALA A 405 -10.35 -12.77 2.99
C ALA A 405 -8.95 -12.62 2.38
N PHE A 406 -8.76 -13.03 1.13
CA PHE A 406 -7.50 -12.88 0.39
C PHE A 406 -7.22 -11.45 -0.10
N LEU A 407 -8.20 -10.54 -0.06
CA LEU A 407 -8.08 -9.19 -0.61
C LEU A 407 -7.58 -8.19 0.44
N ASP A 408 -6.28 -7.87 0.40
CA ASP A 408 -5.71 -6.73 1.13
C ASP A 408 -6.02 -5.42 0.39
N ARG A 409 -7.21 -4.87 0.65
CA ARG A 409 -7.70 -3.66 -0.03
C ARG A 409 -6.84 -2.45 0.26
N ARG A 410 -6.20 -2.36 1.43
CA ARG A 410 -5.29 -1.25 1.75
C ARG A 410 -4.09 -1.30 0.82
N ALA A 411 -3.36 -2.41 0.82
CA ALA A 411 -2.17 -2.58 -0.01
C ALA A 411 -2.49 -2.50 -1.51
N LEU A 412 -3.61 -3.09 -1.94
CA LEU A 412 -4.07 -2.99 -3.34
C LEU A 412 -4.33 -1.54 -3.73
N SER A 413 -4.96 -0.73 -2.87
CA SER A 413 -5.27 0.67 -3.18
C SER A 413 -4.02 1.53 -3.43
N GLU A 414 -2.85 1.14 -2.90
CA GLU A 414 -1.59 1.86 -3.10
C GLU A 414 -1.03 1.69 -4.52
N VAL A 415 -1.40 0.60 -5.22
CA VAL A 415 -0.80 0.17 -6.50
C VAL A 415 -1.81 0.03 -7.63
N VAL A 416 -2.94 0.75 -7.55
CA VAL A 416 -3.92 0.88 -8.62
C VAL A 416 -4.43 2.31 -8.73
N ASP A 417 -5.08 2.64 -9.84
CA ASP A 417 -5.89 3.87 -9.94
C ASP A 417 -7.21 3.70 -9.20
N TYR A 418 -7.89 2.56 -9.37
CA TYR A 418 -9.21 2.33 -8.81
C TYR A 418 -9.40 0.93 -8.20
N LEU A 419 -10.03 0.87 -7.03
CA LEU A 419 -10.69 -0.31 -6.52
C LEU A 419 -12.16 -0.26 -6.92
N ILE A 420 -12.66 -1.29 -7.60
CA ILE A 420 -14.07 -1.39 -7.96
C ILE A 420 -14.75 -2.39 -7.02
N VAL A 421 -15.59 -1.88 -6.11
CA VAL A 421 -16.27 -2.70 -5.12
C VAL A 421 -17.49 -3.33 -5.75
N MET A 422 -17.48 -4.64 -5.92
CA MET A 422 -18.59 -5.48 -6.36
C MET A 422 -19.70 -5.53 -5.30
N ALA A 423 -20.34 -4.39 -5.02
CA ALA A 423 -21.35 -4.22 -3.98
C ALA A 423 -22.71 -4.81 -4.40
N TYR A 424 -22.70 -6.09 -4.74
CA TYR A 424 -23.85 -6.92 -5.08
C TYR A 424 -23.63 -8.36 -4.65
N ASP A 425 -24.64 -9.20 -4.90
CA ASP A 425 -24.75 -10.57 -4.41
C ASP A 425 -24.78 -10.69 -2.88
N GLU A 426 -25.40 -9.71 -2.21
CA GLU A 426 -25.82 -9.83 -0.79
C GLU A 426 -26.61 -11.13 -0.58
N HIS A 427 -27.51 -11.43 -1.52
CA HIS A 427 -28.17 -12.73 -1.66
C HIS A 427 -27.86 -13.33 -3.04
N TRP A 428 -26.84 -14.20 -3.08
CA TRP A 428 -26.33 -14.85 -4.29
C TRP A 428 -27.21 -16.03 -4.77
N ALA A 429 -26.84 -16.68 -5.87
CA ALA A 429 -27.66 -17.70 -6.53
C ALA A 429 -28.10 -18.88 -5.65
N ALA A 430 -27.24 -19.31 -4.74
CA ALA A 430 -27.48 -20.44 -3.84
C ALA A 430 -27.75 -19.97 -2.39
N SER A 431 -28.12 -18.70 -2.18
CA SER A 431 -28.49 -18.21 -0.86
C SER A 431 -29.63 -19.06 -0.27
N PRO A 432 -29.54 -19.46 1.02
CA PRO A 432 -30.60 -20.23 1.67
C PRO A 432 -31.86 -19.42 1.94
N VAL A 433 -31.81 -18.09 1.76
CA VAL A 433 -32.92 -17.17 1.99
C VAL A 433 -33.08 -16.22 0.80
N ALA A 434 -34.33 -15.88 0.48
CA ALA A 434 -34.64 -14.88 -0.53
C ALA A 434 -34.31 -13.48 0.00
N GLY A 435 -33.79 -12.63 -0.87
CA GLY A 435 -33.49 -11.25 -0.50
C GLY A 435 -33.00 -10.41 -1.66
N SER A 436 -32.64 -9.18 -1.34
CA SER A 436 -32.08 -8.26 -2.32
C SER A 436 -30.71 -8.72 -2.83
N VAL A 437 -30.43 -8.47 -4.10
CA VAL A 437 -29.08 -8.61 -4.65
C VAL A 437 -28.13 -7.57 -4.04
N ALA A 438 -28.62 -6.38 -3.70
CA ALA A 438 -27.79 -5.27 -3.21
C ALA A 438 -28.63 -4.25 -2.45
N SER A 439 -29.14 -4.58 -1.26
CA SER A 439 -29.96 -3.62 -0.50
C SER A 439 -29.16 -2.36 -0.18
N LEU A 440 -29.82 -1.19 -0.23
CA LEU A 440 -29.13 0.09 -0.07
C LEU A 440 -28.38 0.22 1.27
N PRO A 441 -28.91 -0.23 2.42
CA PRO A 441 -28.16 -0.22 3.68
C PRO A 441 -26.93 -1.12 3.65
N TRP A 442 -27.03 -2.30 3.03
CA TRP A 442 -25.90 -3.23 2.91
C TRP A 442 -24.81 -2.68 1.99
N VAL A 443 -25.18 -2.08 0.87
CA VAL A 443 -24.24 -1.38 -0.04
C VAL A 443 -23.54 -0.24 0.69
N SER A 444 -24.30 0.62 1.40
CA SER A 444 -23.73 1.71 2.19
C SER A 444 -22.73 1.19 3.21
N SER A 445 -23.08 0.16 3.98
CA SER A 445 -22.20 -0.47 4.95
C SER A 445 -20.93 -1.05 4.30
N SER A 446 -21.08 -1.73 3.15
CA SER A 446 -19.95 -2.32 2.42
C SER A 446 -18.94 -1.27 1.98
N ILE A 447 -19.40 -0.11 1.50
CA ILE A 447 -18.54 1.02 1.12
C ILE A 447 -17.90 1.65 2.35
N THR A 448 -18.69 1.98 3.38
CA THR A 448 -18.18 2.59 4.63
C THR A 448 -17.06 1.75 5.25
N ARG A 449 -17.23 0.43 5.31
CA ARG A 449 -16.21 -0.44 5.90
C ARG A 449 -14.89 -0.45 5.13
N ILE A 450 -14.91 -0.33 3.80
CA ILE A 450 -13.68 -0.24 3.01
C ILE A 450 -13.01 1.13 3.22
N LEU A 451 -13.79 2.20 3.22
CA LEU A 451 -13.26 3.56 3.48
C LEU A 451 -12.63 3.67 4.88
N GLU A 452 -13.30 3.14 5.91
CA GLU A 452 -12.90 3.32 7.30
C GLU A 452 -11.95 2.22 7.82
N GLU A 453 -12.23 0.94 7.55
CA GLU A 453 -11.43 -0.17 8.10
C GLU A 453 -10.15 -0.40 7.27
N ASP A 454 -10.21 -0.24 5.94
CA ASP A 454 -9.06 -0.44 5.05
C ASP A 454 -8.28 0.86 4.76
N ASP A 455 -8.77 2.02 5.20
CA ASP A 455 -8.15 3.34 4.97
C ASP A 455 -7.98 3.65 3.47
N VAL A 456 -9.00 3.29 2.68
CA VAL A 456 -9.02 3.56 1.24
C VAL A 456 -9.64 4.92 0.98
N SER A 457 -8.91 5.75 0.24
CA SER A 457 -9.40 7.08 -0.13
C SER A 457 -10.61 7.01 -1.08
N PRO A 458 -11.69 7.79 -0.87
CA PRO A 458 -12.90 7.74 -1.68
C PRO A 458 -12.68 7.95 -3.20
N GLU A 459 -11.72 8.79 -3.58
CA GLU A 459 -11.38 9.07 -4.98
C GLU A 459 -10.70 7.90 -5.71
N LYS A 460 -10.36 6.82 -4.99
CA LYS A 460 -9.91 5.55 -5.58
C LYS A 460 -11.01 4.50 -5.65
N LEU A 461 -12.17 4.74 -5.04
CA LEU A 461 -13.21 3.72 -4.89
C LEU A 461 -14.34 3.93 -5.89
N ILE A 462 -14.68 2.89 -6.65
CA ILE A 462 -15.83 2.86 -7.57
C ILE A 462 -16.85 1.88 -7.02
N MET A 463 -18.11 2.30 -6.90
CA MET A 463 -19.18 1.42 -6.42
C MET A 463 -19.86 0.70 -7.59
N ALA A 464 -19.79 -0.63 -7.59
CA ALA A 464 -20.47 -1.43 -8.60
C ALA A 464 -21.95 -1.65 -8.27
N ILE A 465 -22.79 -1.62 -9.31
CA ILE A 465 -24.26 -1.68 -9.22
C ILE A 465 -24.75 -2.86 -10.07
N PRO A 466 -25.59 -3.77 -9.53
CA PRO A 466 -26.19 -4.83 -10.33
C PRO A 466 -27.30 -4.26 -11.20
N LEU A 467 -27.34 -4.68 -12.46
CA LEU A 467 -28.43 -4.42 -13.41
C LEU A 467 -29.38 -5.62 -13.54
N TYR A 468 -29.23 -6.59 -12.65
CA TYR A 468 -30.07 -7.78 -12.55
C TYR A 468 -30.68 -7.86 -11.16
N THR A 469 -31.79 -8.59 -11.09
CA THR A 469 -32.40 -9.05 -9.85
C THR A 469 -32.59 -10.56 -9.94
N ARG A 470 -33.13 -11.16 -8.88
CA ARG A 470 -33.48 -12.58 -8.85
C ARG A 470 -34.98 -12.73 -8.66
N VAL A 471 -35.55 -13.64 -9.44
CA VAL A 471 -36.86 -14.24 -9.11
C VAL A 471 -36.57 -15.35 -8.11
N TRP A 472 -36.93 -15.11 -6.86
CA TRP A 472 -36.87 -16.11 -5.82
C TRP A 472 -38.14 -16.93 -5.84
N THR A 473 -38.03 -18.25 -5.76
CA THR A 473 -39.16 -19.18 -5.65
C THR A 473 -39.04 -19.94 -4.35
N GLU A 474 -40.04 -19.79 -3.50
CA GLU A 474 -40.13 -20.39 -2.18
C GLU A 474 -41.26 -21.42 -2.14
N THR A 475 -40.91 -22.62 -1.66
CA THR A 475 -41.86 -23.73 -1.48
C THR A 475 -41.70 -24.32 -0.10
N GLU A 476 -42.80 -24.72 0.53
CA GLU A 476 -42.75 -25.47 1.79
C GLU A 476 -42.54 -26.97 1.51
N LYS A 477 -41.47 -27.54 2.07
CA LYS A 477 -41.16 -28.96 2.01
C LYS A 477 -40.74 -29.46 3.39
N ASP A 478 -41.48 -30.43 3.92
CA ASP A 478 -41.23 -31.04 5.24
C ASP A 478 -41.16 -30.00 6.39
N GLY A 479 -41.97 -28.94 6.31
CA GLY A 479 -41.99 -27.84 7.29
C GLY A 479 -40.80 -26.89 7.21
N LYS A 480 -40.04 -26.92 6.11
CA LYS A 480 -38.96 -25.99 5.80
C LYS A 480 -39.23 -25.29 4.48
N THR A 481 -38.98 -23.99 4.45
CA THR A 481 -38.95 -23.22 3.22
C THR A 481 -37.72 -23.59 2.40
N VAL A 482 -37.94 -24.15 1.21
CA VAL A 482 -36.90 -24.40 0.20
C VAL A 482 -36.91 -23.23 -0.77
N VAL A 483 -35.74 -22.63 -0.95
CA VAL A 483 -35.52 -21.44 -1.77
C VAL A 483 -34.74 -21.82 -3.02
N SER A 484 -35.19 -21.35 -4.17
CA SER A 484 -34.43 -21.38 -5.43
C SER A 484 -34.52 -20.03 -6.11
N SER A 485 -33.63 -19.76 -7.07
CA SER A 485 -33.60 -18.44 -7.70
C SER A 485 -33.15 -18.46 -9.15
N LYS A 486 -33.61 -17.47 -9.92
CA LYS A 486 -33.14 -17.21 -11.28
C LYS A 486 -32.84 -15.72 -11.47
N ALA A 487 -31.63 -15.42 -11.94
CA ALA A 487 -31.26 -14.06 -12.30
C ALA A 487 -32.02 -13.60 -13.55
N ILE A 488 -32.49 -12.35 -13.52
CA ILE A 488 -33.19 -11.68 -14.62
C ILE A 488 -32.74 -10.23 -14.73
N GLY A 489 -32.62 -9.71 -15.95
CA GLY A 489 -32.36 -8.29 -16.19
C GLY A 489 -33.60 -7.41 -16.02
N MET A 490 -33.39 -6.10 -15.98
CA MET A 490 -34.43 -5.10 -15.70
C MET A 490 -35.64 -5.21 -16.64
N LYS A 491 -35.40 -5.43 -17.94
CA LYS A 491 -36.48 -5.60 -18.93
C LYS A 491 -37.39 -6.78 -18.59
N LYS A 492 -36.81 -7.91 -18.19
CA LYS A 492 -37.61 -9.10 -17.85
C LYS A 492 -38.38 -8.90 -16.55
N ALA A 493 -37.82 -8.18 -15.58
CA ALA A 493 -38.55 -7.81 -14.38
C ALA A 493 -39.77 -6.93 -14.70
N LYS A 494 -39.61 -5.91 -15.56
CA LYS A 494 -40.71 -5.07 -16.06
C LYS A 494 -41.79 -5.89 -16.79
N GLU A 495 -41.40 -6.88 -17.59
CA GLU A 495 -42.34 -7.80 -18.25
C GLU A 495 -43.16 -8.62 -17.25
N ILE A 496 -42.52 -9.22 -16.24
CA ILE A 496 -43.20 -10.02 -15.20
C ILE A 496 -44.22 -9.17 -14.45
N ILE A 497 -43.85 -7.95 -14.06
CA ILE A 497 -44.74 -7.01 -13.36
C ILE A 497 -45.98 -6.73 -14.22
N LYS A 498 -45.78 -6.47 -15.52
CA LYS A 498 -46.87 -6.18 -16.46
C LYS A 498 -47.77 -7.39 -16.69
N GLU A 499 -47.20 -8.55 -16.99
CA GLU A 499 -47.92 -9.79 -17.29
C GLU A 499 -48.78 -10.23 -16.10
N LYS A 500 -48.23 -10.18 -14.89
CA LYS A 500 -48.90 -10.58 -13.65
C LYS A 500 -49.69 -9.43 -12.99
N LYS A 501 -49.70 -8.23 -13.59
CA LYS A 501 -50.39 -7.03 -13.09
C LYS A 501 -50.01 -6.68 -11.64
N LEU A 502 -48.73 -6.86 -11.31
CA LEU A 502 -48.21 -6.60 -9.98
C LEU A 502 -48.10 -5.09 -9.74
N LYS A 503 -48.22 -4.69 -8.48
CA LYS A 503 -48.01 -3.32 -8.04
C LYS A 503 -46.76 -3.28 -7.17
N PRO A 504 -45.63 -2.77 -7.69
CA PRO A 504 -44.43 -2.59 -6.89
C PRO A 504 -44.73 -1.76 -5.64
N GLN A 505 -44.19 -2.19 -4.51
CA GLN A 505 -44.27 -1.48 -3.24
C GLN A 505 -42.86 -1.12 -2.78
N PHE A 506 -42.67 0.12 -2.38
CA PHE A 506 -41.37 0.58 -1.90
C PHE A 506 -41.06 -0.03 -0.53
N SER A 507 -39.99 -0.83 -0.46
CA SER A 507 -39.44 -1.37 0.78
C SER A 507 -38.41 -0.41 1.35
N LYS A 508 -38.76 0.26 2.46
CA LYS A 508 -37.82 1.15 3.18
C LYS A 508 -36.62 0.39 3.75
N GLU A 509 -36.80 -0.87 4.09
CA GLU A 509 -35.75 -1.74 4.64
C GLU A 509 -34.64 -1.98 3.62
N THR A 510 -35.00 -2.24 2.37
CA THR A 510 -34.01 -2.54 1.32
C THR A 510 -33.66 -1.33 0.46
N GLY A 511 -34.46 -0.27 0.51
CA GLY A 511 -34.29 0.89 -0.36
C GLY A 511 -34.75 0.65 -1.80
N GLN A 512 -35.54 -0.40 -2.04
CA GLN A 512 -35.95 -0.85 -3.38
C GLN A 512 -37.45 -1.03 -3.50
N ASN A 513 -37.96 -0.99 -4.73
CA ASN A 513 -39.29 -1.49 -5.01
C ASN A 513 -39.31 -3.03 -4.97
N TYR A 514 -40.38 -3.57 -4.44
CA TYR A 514 -40.56 -5.00 -4.20
C TYR A 514 -41.86 -5.49 -4.79
N VAL A 515 -41.85 -6.71 -5.33
CA VAL A 515 -43.07 -7.42 -5.75
C VAL A 515 -43.02 -8.87 -5.30
N GLU A 516 -44.20 -9.41 -5.03
CA GLU A 516 -44.41 -10.84 -4.81
C GLU A 516 -45.67 -11.33 -5.52
N TYR A 517 -45.69 -12.62 -5.86
CA TYR A 517 -46.82 -13.28 -6.49
C TYR A 517 -46.77 -14.79 -6.25
N SER A 518 -47.90 -15.47 -6.41
CA SER A 518 -47.95 -16.94 -6.38
C SER A 518 -47.93 -17.53 -7.79
N GLU A 519 -47.17 -18.61 -7.97
CA GLU A 519 -47.09 -19.37 -9.22
C GLU A 519 -46.96 -20.85 -8.89
N ASP A 520 -47.87 -21.68 -9.41
CA ASP A 520 -47.91 -23.13 -9.20
C ASP A 520 -47.79 -23.59 -7.73
N GLY A 521 -48.39 -22.81 -6.81
CA GLY A 521 -48.35 -23.08 -5.37
C GLY A 521 -47.07 -22.64 -4.65
N ALA A 522 -46.10 -22.07 -5.39
CA ALA A 522 -44.90 -21.44 -4.83
C ALA A 522 -45.09 -19.93 -4.66
N LEU A 523 -44.43 -19.35 -3.65
CA LEU A 523 -44.34 -17.91 -3.47
C LEU A 523 -43.12 -17.39 -4.23
N CYS A 524 -43.33 -16.43 -5.12
CA CYS A 524 -42.27 -15.77 -5.87
C CYS A 524 -42.03 -14.36 -5.36
N ARG A 525 -40.78 -13.97 -5.17
CA ARG A 525 -40.38 -12.64 -4.67
C ARG A 525 -39.31 -12.01 -5.56
N ILE A 526 -39.39 -10.68 -5.75
CA ILE A 526 -38.42 -9.91 -6.54
C ILE A 526 -38.19 -8.55 -5.86
N TRP A 527 -36.93 -8.25 -5.55
CA TRP A 527 -36.45 -6.92 -5.15
C TRP A 527 -35.89 -6.23 -6.39
N LEU A 528 -36.55 -5.18 -6.86
CA LEU A 528 -36.30 -4.62 -8.17
C LEU A 528 -35.02 -3.77 -8.20
N GLU A 529 -34.30 -3.91 -9.32
CA GLU A 529 -33.41 -2.86 -9.80
C GLU A 529 -34.16 -2.05 -10.85
N ASP A 530 -34.57 -0.84 -10.47
CA ASP A 530 -35.37 0.08 -11.26
C ASP A 530 -34.81 1.51 -11.15
N GLU A 531 -35.46 2.46 -11.82
CA GLU A 531 -35.01 3.85 -11.87
C GLU A 531 -34.86 4.45 -10.46
N GLU A 532 -35.73 4.08 -9.51
CA GLU A 532 -35.67 4.59 -8.15
C GLU A 532 -34.50 4.00 -7.35
N SER A 533 -34.25 2.70 -7.46
CA SER A 533 -33.12 2.05 -6.79
C SER A 533 -31.77 2.51 -7.37
N LEU A 534 -31.69 2.72 -8.68
CA LEU A 534 -30.48 3.22 -9.34
C LEU A 534 -30.19 4.68 -8.96
N ALA A 535 -31.20 5.55 -8.91
CA ALA A 535 -31.03 6.94 -8.50
C ALA A 535 -30.49 7.04 -7.06
N LYS A 536 -31.00 6.20 -6.14
CA LYS A 536 -30.51 6.15 -4.76
C LYS A 536 -29.05 5.72 -4.67
N ARG A 537 -28.58 4.84 -5.57
CA ARG A 537 -27.18 4.44 -5.63
C ARG A 537 -26.28 5.54 -6.20
N VAL A 538 -26.74 6.29 -7.19
CA VAL A 538 -26.02 7.48 -7.67
C VAL A 538 -25.86 8.50 -6.54
N VAL A 539 -26.94 8.79 -5.80
CA VAL A 539 -26.89 9.67 -4.63
C VAL A 539 -25.93 9.14 -3.56
N LEU A 540 -25.94 7.83 -3.30
CA LEU A 540 -25.05 7.21 -2.33
C LEU A 540 -23.58 7.37 -2.73
N ALA A 541 -23.22 7.06 -3.99
CA ALA A 541 -21.86 7.22 -4.50
C ALA A 541 -21.38 8.68 -4.41
N LYS A 542 -22.24 9.64 -4.76
CA LYS A 542 -21.94 11.07 -4.60
C LYS A 542 -21.74 11.46 -3.14
N SER A 543 -22.56 10.92 -2.22
CA SER A 543 -22.48 11.26 -0.79
C SER A 543 -21.15 10.86 -0.14
N PHE A 544 -20.50 9.82 -0.66
CA PHE A 544 -19.17 9.39 -0.23
C PHE A 544 -18.04 10.06 -1.02
N ASN A 545 -18.33 10.90 -2.02
CA ASN A 545 -17.35 11.45 -2.97
C ASN A 545 -16.54 10.36 -3.69
N LEU A 546 -17.21 9.26 -4.08
CA LEU A 546 -16.55 8.16 -4.78
C LEU A 546 -16.01 8.58 -6.15
N ALA A 547 -14.99 7.86 -6.63
CA ALA A 547 -14.43 8.02 -7.97
C ALA A 547 -15.44 7.82 -9.09
N GLY A 548 -16.51 7.05 -8.83
CA GLY A 548 -17.55 6.78 -9.80
C GLY A 548 -18.43 5.58 -9.46
N ILE A 549 -19.12 5.09 -10.48
CA ILE A 549 -19.94 3.87 -10.45
C ILE A 549 -19.53 2.90 -11.56
N ALA A 550 -19.76 1.63 -11.31
CA ALA A 550 -19.63 0.56 -12.30
C ALA A 550 -20.93 -0.25 -12.38
N THR A 551 -21.19 -0.95 -13.48
CA THR A 551 -22.45 -1.71 -13.65
C THR A 551 -22.27 -3.12 -14.20
N TRP A 552 -22.79 -4.10 -13.46
CA TRP A 552 -22.78 -5.52 -13.86
C TRP A 552 -24.19 -5.98 -14.26
N THR A 553 -24.46 -6.32 -15.52
CA THR A 553 -23.66 -6.08 -16.73
C THR A 553 -24.56 -5.39 -17.75
N ARG A 554 -23.95 -4.70 -18.73
CA ARG A 554 -24.63 -3.94 -19.79
C ARG A 554 -25.86 -4.65 -20.38
N SER A 555 -25.75 -5.95 -20.64
CA SER A 555 -26.82 -6.73 -21.29
C SER A 555 -28.11 -6.88 -20.46
N PHE A 556 -28.06 -6.60 -19.15
CA PHE A 556 -29.22 -6.61 -18.27
C PHE A 556 -29.89 -5.24 -18.08
N ALA A 557 -29.25 -4.17 -18.57
CA ALA A 557 -29.77 -2.81 -18.48
C ALA A 557 -31.11 -2.64 -19.21
N SER A 558 -31.92 -1.71 -18.71
CA SER A 558 -32.97 -1.07 -19.50
C SER A 558 -32.47 0.26 -20.08
N ALA A 559 -33.15 0.81 -21.08
CA ALA A 559 -32.78 2.10 -21.65
C ALA A 559 -32.85 3.23 -20.61
N GLU A 560 -33.84 3.16 -19.71
CA GLU A 560 -34.02 4.16 -18.65
C GLU A 560 -32.90 4.12 -17.60
N ALA A 561 -32.30 2.95 -17.38
CA ALA A 561 -31.19 2.79 -16.43
C ALA A 561 -30.02 3.71 -16.77
N TRP A 562 -29.65 3.78 -18.05
CA TRP A 562 -28.51 4.60 -18.49
C TRP A 562 -28.74 6.09 -18.25
N ASN A 563 -29.97 6.58 -18.40
CA ASN A 563 -30.28 7.99 -18.11
C ASN A 563 -30.04 8.30 -16.64
N VAL A 564 -30.56 7.46 -15.73
CA VAL A 564 -30.38 7.64 -14.29
C VAL A 564 -28.91 7.53 -13.89
N LEU A 565 -28.19 6.55 -14.42
CA LEU A 565 -26.77 6.35 -14.11
C LEU A 565 -25.88 7.47 -14.65
N SER A 566 -26.30 8.17 -15.72
CA SER A 566 -25.55 9.31 -16.26
C SER A 566 -25.45 10.48 -15.28
N GLU A 567 -26.38 10.58 -14.32
CA GLU A 567 -26.39 11.62 -13.30
C GLU A 567 -25.16 11.57 -12.38
N ILE A 568 -24.39 10.46 -12.33
CA ILE A 568 -23.16 10.38 -11.53
C ILE A 568 -22.14 11.47 -11.89
N SER A 569 -22.15 11.94 -13.13
CA SER A 569 -21.24 12.97 -13.65
C SER A 569 -21.78 14.40 -13.53
N GLU A 570 -22.98 14.59 -12.97
CA GLU A 570 -23.63 15.91 -12.80
C GLU A 570 -23.28 16.64 -11.50
#